data_AF-A0A7C7HFX6-F1
#
_entry.id   AF-A0A7C7HFX6-F1
#
_cell.length_a   1.000
_cell.length_b   1.000
_cell.length_c   1.000
_cell.angle_alpha   90.00
_cell.angle_beta   90.00
_cell.angle_gamma   90.00
#
_symmetry.space_group_name_H-M   'P 1'
#
loop_
_entity.id
_entity.type
_entity.pdbx_description
1 polymer ?
#
loop_
_entity_poly.entity_id
_entity_poly.type
_entity_poly.pdbx_seq_one_letter_code
_entity_poly.pdbx_strand_id
1 'polypeptide(L)'
;MQLISATFVKYLTSQVALNSGLVIITRSCQVAYKHSTFIQRCRIHGLWRVGHNQTEIAKEIGVHKSTISREFKRNIFWWNSRIPQYKPHYAQSYTENRHKNKLKQQRCCRNGRSS
;
A
#
# COMPACT_ATOMS: atom_id res chain seq x y z
N MET A 1 -29.29 51.78 1.48
CA MET A 1 -28.55 50.51 1.60
C MET A 1 -28.66 49.80 0.28
N GLN A 2 -27.57 49.86 -0.48
CA GLN A 2 -27.56 49.65 -1.93
C GLN A 2 -27.68 48.18 -2.32
N LEU A 3 -28.45 48.02 -3.39
CA LEU A 3 -28.70 46.85 -4.23
C LEU A 3 -27.41 46.06 -4.51
N ILE A 4 -27.35 44.79 -4.10
CA ILE A 4 -26.35 43.84 -4.58
C ILE A 4 -26.63 43.64 -6.07
N SER A 5 -25.72 44.12 -6.92
CA SER A 5 -25.94 44.24 -8.36
C SER A 5 -26.09 42.87 -9.03
N ALA A 6 -27.01 42.80 -9.99
CA ALA A 6 -27.34 41.61 -10.79
C ALA A 6 -26.17 41.07 -11.66
N THR A 7 -24.97 41.64 -11.54
CA THR A 7 -23.74 41.15 -12.18
C THR A 7 -23.02 40.09 -11.34
N PHE A 8 -23.19 40.09 -10.00
CA PHE A 8 -22.51 39.15 -9.11
C PHE A 8 -23.05 37.72 -9.23
N VAL A 9 -24.38 37.58 -9.37
CA VAL A 9 -25.03 36.26 -9.50
C VAL A 9 -24.68 35.60 -10.84
N LYS A 10 -24.53 36.38 -11.92
CA LYS A 10 -24.16 35.87 -13.25
C LYS A 10 -22.77 35.22 -13.27
N TYR A 11 -21.80 35.81 -12.55
CA TYR A 11 -20.44 35.28 -12.46
C TYR A 11 -20.38 33.92 -11.74
N LEU A 12 -21.26 33.71 -10.76
CA LEU A 12 -21.34 32.45 -10.01
C LEU A 12 -22.12 31.35 -10.76
N THR A 13 -23.00 31.71 -11.69
CA THR A 13 -23.74 30.73 -12.52
C THR A 13 -22.97 30.24 -13.75
N SER A 14 -21.90 30.93 -14.18
CA SER A 14 -21.09 30.53 -15.34
C SER A 14 -19.98 29.51 -15.03
N GLN A 15 -19.60 29.34 -13.75
CA GLN A 15 -18.47 28.48 -13.36
C GLN A 15 -18.87 27.06 -12.92
N VAL A 16 -20.16 26.72 -12.87
CA VAL A 16 -20.63 25.38 -12.46
C VAL A 16 -20.96 24.46 -13.66
N ALA A 17 -20.92 24.99 -14.90
CA ALA A 17 -21.35 24.29 -16.11
C ALA A 17 -20.20 23.62 -16.93
N LEU A 18 -19.17 23.08 -16.27
CA LEU A 18 -18.15 22.23 -16.92
C LEU A 18 -17.78 21.00 -16.07
N ASN A 19 -18.77 20.39 -15.41
CA ASN A 19 -18.57 19.10 -14.72
C ASN A 19 -19.58 18.02 -15.17
N SER A 20 -20.21 18.21 -16.32
CA SER A 20 -21.24 17.30 -16.87
C SER A 20 -20.70 16.42 -17.99
N GLY A 21 -19.47 15.90 -17.91
CA GLY A 21 -18.98 15.19 -19.08
C GLY A 21 -17.70 14.38 -19.03
N LEU A 22 -17.06 14.13 -17.88
CA LEU A 22 -15.88 13.29 -17.90
C LEU A 22 -15.63 12.50 -16.62
N VAL A 23 -16.66 11.82 -16.12
CA VAL A 23 -16.45 10.66 -15.25
C VAL A 23 -16.10 9.47 -16.17
N ILE A 24 -14.88 9.52 -16.74
CA ILE A 24 -14.29 8.31 -17.32
C ILE A 24 -14.19 7.34 -16.15
N ILE A 25 -14.94 6.25 -16.28
CA ILE A 25 -14.89 5.06 -15.44
C ILE A 25 -13.47 4.49 -15.54
N THR A 26 -12.52 5.11 -14.86
CA THR A 26 -11.26 4.47 -14.54
C THR A 26 -11.56 3.55 -13.37
N ARG A 27 -12.14 2.38 -13.70
CA ARG A 27 -12.12 1.22 -12.80
C ARG A 27 -10.67 0.71 -12.73
N SER A 28 -9.75 1.52 -12.21
CA SER A 28 -8.55 1.00 -11.57
C SER A 28 -9.01 0.43 -10.24
N CYS A 29 -9.32 -0.86 -10.26
CA CYS A 29 -9.29 -1.67 -9.05
C CYS A 29 -7.83 -1.67 -8.58
N GLN A 30 -7.42 -0.61 -7.89
CA GLN A 30 -6.15 -0.55 -7.21
C GLN A 30 -6.38 -1.30 -5.91
N VAL A 31 -6.18 -2.62 -5.93
CA VAL A 31 -6.05 -3.38 -4.68
C VAL A 31 -4.78 -2.83 -4.04
N ALA A 32 -4.93 -1.80 -3.23
CA ALA A 32 -3.86 -1.26 -2.40
C ALA A 32 -3.63 -2.32 -1.32
N TYR A 33 -2.88 -3.35 -1.67
CA TYR A 33 -2.35 -4.31 -0.73
C TYR A 33 -1.67 -3.48 0.37
N LYS A 34 -2.21 -3.52 1.58
CA LYS A 34 -1.67 -2.89 2.79
C LYS A 34 -0.34 -3.59 3.10
N HIS A 35 0.71 -3.20 2.38
CA HIS A 35 2.04 -3.73 2.59
C HIS A 35 2.53 -3.23 3.96
N SER A 36 3.11 -4.13 4.76
CA SER A 36 3.63 -3.83 6.08
C SER A 36 4.53 -2.59 6.01
N THR A 37 4.09 -1.50 6.64
CA THR A 37 4.88 -0.26 6.70
C THR A 37 6.19 -0.55 7.42
N PHE A 38 7.26 0.19 7.11
CA PHE A 38 8.55 0.04 7.79
C PHE A 38 8.41 0.04 9.33
N ILE A 39 7.51 0.89 9.84
CA ILE A 39 7.13 0.95 11.26
C ILE A 39 6.60 -0.38 11.80
N GLN A 40 5.73 -1.09 11.04
CA GLN A 40 5.26 -2.42 11.45
C GLN A 40 6.42 -3.42 11.52
N ARG A 41 7.37 -3.38 10.59
CA ARG A 41 8.56 -4.26 10.63
C ARG A 41 9.43 -3.97 11.86
N CYS A 42 9.63 -2.69 12.19
CA CYS A 42 10.34 -2.29 13.40
C CYS A 42 9.63 -2.77 14.67
N ARG A 43 8.29 -2.66 14.73
CA ARG A 43 7.50 -3.17 15.87
C ARG A 43 7.60 -4.69 16.01
N ILE A 44 7.49 -5.43 14.90
CA ILE A 44 7.72 -6.89 14.86
C ILE A 44 9.11 -7.23 15.40
N HIS A 45 10.14 -6.52 14.92
CA HIS A 45 11.52 -6.76 15.33
C HIS A 45 11.72 -6.52 16.84
N GLY A 46 11.15 -5.45 17.39
CA GLY A 46 11.20 -5.17 18.83
C GLY A 46 10.58 -6.30 19.66
N LEU A 47 9.35 -6.71 19.31
CA LEU A 47 8.65 -7.78 20.03
C LEU A 47 9.37 -9.13 19.90
N TRP A 48 9.90 -9.43 18.72
CA TRP A 48 10.65 -10.66 18.49
C TRP A 48 11.97 -10.69 19.29
N ARG A 49 12.66 -9.55 19.44
CA ARG A 49 13.86 -9.44 20.30
C ARG A 49 13.56 -9.63 21.78
N VAL A 50 12.36 -9.27 22.23
CA VAL A 50 11.89 -9.51 23.61
C VAL A 50 11.54 -10.99 23.84
N GLY A 51 11.45 -11.80 22.78
CA GLY A 51 11.16 -13.22 22.86
C GLY A 51 9.68 -13.58 22.69
N HIS A 52 8.85 -12.66 22.19
CA HIS A 52 7.44 -12.94 21.96
C HIS A 52 7.21 -13.98 20.86
N ASN A 53 6.18 -14.80 21.05
CA ASN A 53 5.75 -15.78 20.07
C ASN A 53 5.05 -15.13 18.86
N GLN A 54 5.07 -15.79 17.70
CA GLN A 54 4.42 -15.29 16.47
C GLN A 54 2.93 -14.95 16.68
N THR A 55 2.24 -15.73 17.51
CA THR A 55 0.81 -15.52 17.85
C THR A 55 0.60 -14.29 18.72
N GLU A 56 1.50 -14.01 19.66
CA GLU A 56 1.44 -12.82 20.52
C GLU A 56 1.72 -11.56 19.71
N ILE A 57 2.78 -11.61 18.88
CA ILE A 57 3.12 -10.52 17.95
C ILE A 57 1.94 -10.20 17.02
N ALA A 58 1.26 -11.24 16.53
CA ALA A 58 0.08 -11.11 15.68
C ALA A 58 -1.08 -10.40 16.39
N LYS A 59 -1.36 -10.77 17.65
CA LYS A 59 -2.39 -10.13 18.47
C LYS A 59 -2.06 -8.66 18.75
N GLU A 60 -0.83 -8.37 19.15
CA GLU A 60 -0.36 -7.02 19.50
C GLU A 60 -0.40 -6.04 18.32
N ILE A 61 -0.07 -6.52 17.12
CA ILE A 61 -0.05 -5.70 15.90
C ILE A 61 -1.43 -5.66 15.21
N GLY A 62 -2.33 -6.59 15.56
CA GLY A 62 -3.63 -6.73 14.90
C GLY A 62 -3.53 -7.30 13.49
N VAL A 63 -2.56 -8.19 13.24
CA VAL A 63 -2.38 -8.88 11.94
C VAL A 63 -2.57 -10.37 12.12
N HIS A 64 -2.98 -11.07 11.06
CA HIS A 64 -3.13 -12.52 11.14
C HIS A 64 -1.76 -13.22 11.33
N LYS A 65 -1.73 -14.32 12.10
CA LYS A 65 -0.51 -15.11 12.36
C LYS A 65 0.23 -15.52 11.09
N SER A 66 -0.50 -15.84 10.02
CA SER A 66 0.10 -16.22 8.74
C SER A 66 0.86 -15.08 8.07
N THR A 67 0.51 -13.82 8.34
CA THR A 67 1.25 -12.65 7.85
C THR A 67 2.62 -12.53 8.53
N ILE A 68 2.67 -12.69 9.86
CA ILE A 68 3.92 -12.71 10.62
C ILE A 68 4.79 -13.91 10.21
N SER A 69 4.19 -15.09 10.07
CA SER A 69 4.91 -16.29 9.63
C SER A 69 5.54 -16.11 8.24
N ARG A 70 4.80 -15.59 7.26
CA ARG A 70 5.33 -15.29 5.92
C ARG A 70 6.43 -14.24 5.96
N GLU A 71 6.29 -13.24 6.82
CA GLU A 71 7.26 -12.17 7.00
C GLU A 71 8.59 -12.71 7.55
N PHE A 72 8.55 -13.57 8.57
CA PHE A 72 9.71 -14.24 9.11
C PHE A 72 10.35 -15.22 8.13
N LYS A 73 9.55 -16.04 7.43
CA LYS A 73 10.07 -16.96 6.41
C LYS A 73 10.86 -16.25 5.31
N ARG A 74 10.48 -15.02 4.95
CA ARG A 74 11.12 -14.26 3.88
C ARG A 74 12.37 -13.50 4.32
N ASN A 75 12.44 -13.09 5.59
CA ASN A 75 13.41 -12.09 6.04
C ASN A 75 14.27 -12.54 7.24
N ILE A 76 14.15 -13.79 7.71
CA ILE A 76 15.10 -14.36 8.66
C ILE A 76 16.34 -14.85 7.91
N PHE A 77 17.50 -14.38 8.36
CA PHE A 77 18.80 -14.81 7.86
C PHE A 77 19.38 -15.90 8.76
N TRP A 78 19.95 -16.93 8.12
CA TRP A 78 20.52 -18.11 8.77
C TRP A 78 22.02 -18.26 8.48
N TRP A 79 22.62 -17.33 7.72
CA TRP A 79 24.01 -17.43 7.28
C TRP A 79 24.96 -17.41 8.49
N ASN A 80 25.49 -18.59 8.81
CA ASN A 80 26.55 -18.83 9.80
C ASN A 80 26.23 -18.48 11.27
N SER A 81 24.97 -18.19 11.62
CA SER A 81 24.58 -17.89 12.99
C SER A 81 23.81 -19.06 13.58
N ARG A 82 24.16 -19.47 14.81
CA ARG A 82 23.36 -20.41 15.60
C ARG A 82 21.99 -19.82 15.97
N ILE A 83 21.84 -18.50 15.87
CA ILE A 83 20.64 -17.74 16.21
C ILE A 83 20.07 -17.09 14.95
N PRO A 84 18.78 -17.30 14.61
CA PRO A 84 18.14 -16.62 13.48
C PRO A 84 18.17 -15.11 13.69
N GLN A 85 18.41 -14.32 12.63
CA GLN A 85 18.40 -12.84 12.72
C GLN A 85 17.30 -12.26 11.83
N TYR A 86 16.44 -11.41 12.40
CA TYR A 86 15.48 -10.60 11.65
C TYR A 86 15.96 -9.16 11.56
N LYS A 87 16.11 -8.61 10.35
CA LYS A 87 16.63 -7.25 10.14
C LYS A 87 15.65 -6.42 9.27
N PRO A 88 14.93 -5.44 9.87
CA PRO A 88 13.83 -4.76 9.17
C PRO A 88 14.29 -3.88 8.00
N HIS A 89 15.51 -3.32 8.05
CA HIS A 89 16.03 -2.49 6.97
C HIS A 89 16.32 -3.28 5.68
N TYR A 90 16.82 -4.52 5.79
CA TYR A 90 16.97 -5.40 4.62
C TYR A 90 15.61 -5.80 4.04
N ALA A 91 14.65 -6.11 4.91
CA ALA A 91 13.30 -6.47 4.49
C ALA A 91 12.59 -5.34 3.71
N GLN A 92 12.86 -4.09 4.13
CA GLN A 92 12.41 -2.89 3.43
C GLN A 92 13.14 -2.72 2.09
N SER A 93 14.47 -2.79 2.07
CA SER A 93 15.25 -2.62 0.83
C SER A 93 14.91 -3.68 -0.23
N TYR A 94 14.66 -4.94 0.16
CA TYR A 94 14.16 -5.97 -0.76
C TYR A 94 12.77 -5.66 -1.32
N THR A 95 11.91 -5.05 -0.52
CA THR A 95 10.57 -4.62 -0.97
C THR A 95 10.70 -3.46 -1.96
N GLU A 96 11.54 -2.48 -1.66
CA GLU A 96 11.86 -1.36 -2.54
C GLU A 96 12.50 -1.82 -3.86
N ASN A 97 13.46 -2.74 -3.81
CA ASN A 97 14.08 -3.30 -5.00
C ASN A 97 13.07 -4.04 -5.87
N ARG A 98 12.15 -4.80 -5.27
CA ARG A 98 11.04 -5.43 -6.02
C ARG A 98 10.10 -4.39 -6.64
N HIS A 99 9.82 -3.28 -5.96
CA HIS A 99 9.02 -2.20 -6.51
C HIS A 99 9.73 -1.48 -7.67
N LYS A 100 11.04 -1.23 -7.53
CA LYS A 100 11.89 -0.64 -8.58
C LYS A 100 11.99 -1.53 -9.81
N ASN A 101 12.20 -2.83 -9.61
CA ASN A 101 12.38 -3.81 -10.69
C ASN A 101 11.06 -4.35 -11.25
N LYS A 102 9.91 -3.94 -10.70
CA LYS A 102 8.61 -4.35 -11.23
C LYS A 102 8.42 -3.65 -12.58
N LEU A 103 8.59 -4.42 -13.66
CA LEU A 103 8.21 -3.98 -15.00
C LEU A 103 6.79 -3.43 -14.96
N LYS A 104 6.60 -2.20 -15.43
CA LYS A 104 5.28 -1.58 -15.54
C LYS A 104 4.50 -2.39 -16.58
N GLN A 105 3.73 -3.36 -16.14
CA GLN A 105 2.82 -4.07 -17.04
C GLN A 105 1.87 -3.04 -17.62
N GLN A 106 2.00 -2.76 -18.92
CA GLN A 106 0.91 -2.20 -19.70
C GLN A 106 -0.24 -3.19 -19.50
N ARG A 107 -1.35 -2.69 -18.95
CA ARG A 107 -2.55 -3.48 -18.70
C ARG A 107 -2.87 -4.19 -20.01
N CYS A 108 -2.71 -5.52 -20.06
CA CYS A 108 -3.02 -6.29 -21.26
C CYS A 108 -4.54 -6.17 -21.45
N CYS A 109 -4.95 -5.19 -22.26
CA CYS A 109 -6.27 -5.20 -22.85
C CYS A 109 -6.33 -6.50 -23.65
N ARG A 110 -7.15 -7.44 -23.17
CA ARG A 110 -7.50 -8.67 -23.89
C ARG A 110 -8.14 -8.28 -25.22
N ASN A 111 -7.34 -8.17 -26.28
CA ASN A 111 -7.85 -8.16 -27.63
C ASN A 111 -7.58 -9.54 -28.24
N GLY A 112 -8.66 -10.25 -28.60
CA GLY A 112 -8.62 -11.43 -29.47
C GLY A 112 -8.68 -12.78 -28.74
N ARG A 113 -9.90 -13.27 -28.46
CA ARG A 113 -10.18 -14.69 -28.64
C ARG A 113 -10.35 -14.90 -30.14
N SER A 114 -9.36 -15.49 -30.78
CA SER A 114 -9.50 -16.10 -32.11
C SER A 114 -9.52 -17.61 -31.90
N SER A 115 -10.71 -18.20 -32.01
CA SER A 115 -10.94 -19.62 -32.23
C SER A 115 -12.18 -19.74 -33.10
#